data_AF-A0A3D0DQM0-F1
#
_entry.id   AF-A0A3D0DQM0-F1
#
_cell.length_a   1.000
_cell.length_b   1.000
_cell.length_c   1.000
_cell.angle_alpha   90.00
_cell.angle_beta   90.00
_cell.angle_gamma   90.00
#
_symmetry.space_group_name_H-M   'P 1'
#
loop_
_entity.id
_entity.type
_entity.pdbx_description
1 polymer ?
#
loop_
_entity_poly.entity_id
_entity_poly.type
_entity_poly.pdbx_seq_one_letter_code
_entity_poly.pdbx_strand_id
1 'polypeptide(L)' 'MHDVTTDLLRAWPLPMPGEDSDKEARGHVLVLGGSREMPGA' A
#
# COMPACT_ATOMS: atom_id res chain seq x y z
N MET A 1 -17.81 -13.21 -7.66
CA MET A 1 -17.25 -11.85 -7.70
C MET A 1 -17.55 -11.24 -6.35
N HIS A 2 -16.55 -10.83 -5.57
CA HIS A 2 -16.79 -10.18 -4.28
C HIS A 2 -16.76 -8.67 -4.50
N ASP A 3 -17.80 -7.99 -4.06
CA ASP A 3 -17.85 -6.53 -4.10
C ASP A 3 -16.93 -5.95 -3.02
N VAL A 4 -16.24 -4.87 -3.38
CA VAL A 4 -15.43 -4.11 -2.42
C VAL A 4 -16.37 -3.22 -1.62
N THR A 5 -16.64 -3.61 -0.37
CA THR A 5 -17.52 -2.87 0.55
C THR A 5 -16.72 -2.09 1.58
N THR A 6 -17.35 -1.10 2.21
CA THR A 6 -16.75 -0.36 3.33
C THR A 6 -16.37 -1.29 4.49
N ASP A 7 -17.20 -2.31 4.77
CA ASP A 7 -16.94 -3.27 5.84
C ASP A 7 -15.72 -4.16 5.53
N LEU A 8 -15.52 -4.53 4.27
CA LEU A 8 -14.33 -5.25 3.82
C LEU A 8 -13.06 -4.42 4.05
N LEU A 9 -13.08 -3.13 3.69
CA LEU A 9 -11.93 -2.24 3.89
C LEU A 9 -11.61 -2.05 5.38
N ARG A 10 -12.64 -1.93 6.23
CA ARG A 10 -12.47 -1.82 7.69
C ARG A 10 -11.90 -3.08 8.33
N ALA A 11 -12.19 -4.25 7.75
CA ALA A 11 -11.66 -5.53 8.23
C ALA A 11 -10.17 -5.74 7.88
N TRP A 12 -9.59 -4.91 7.00
CA TRP A 12 -8.19 -4.96 6.60
C TRP A 12 -7.46 -3.64 6.95
N PRO A 13 -7.37 -3.29 8.25
CA PRO A 13 -6.69 -2.06 8.65
C PRO A 13 -5.18 -2.15 8.38
N LEU A 14 -4.57 -1.04 7.97
CA LEU A 14 -3.12 -0.93 7.90
C LEU A 14 -2.53 -1.01 9.33
N PRO A 15 -1.39 -1.70 9.52
CA PRO A 15 -0.70 -1.69 10.81
C PRO A 15 -0.35 -0.25 11.22
N MET A 16 -0.80 0.16 12.40
CA MET A 16 -0.44 1.46 12.97
C MET A 16 1.03 1.40 13.43
N PRO A 17 1.90 2.33 13.00
CA PRO A 17 3.25 2.40 13.52
C PRO A 17 3.23 2.73 15.01
N GLY A 18 4.08 2.05 15.80
CA GLY A 18 4.30 2.38 17.21
C GLY A 18 5.01 3.73 17.38
N GLU A 19 5.07 4.24 18.62
CA GLU A 19 5.63 5.57 18.93
C GLU A 19 7.11 5.71 18.51
N ASP A 20 7.88 4.62 18.60
CA ASP A 20 9.30 4.57 18.22
C ASP A 20 9.53 4.03 16.79
N SER A 21 8.47 3.93 15.99
CA SER A 21 8.55 3.36 14.64
C SER A 21 9.33 4.26 13.69
N ASP A 22 10.31 3.69 13.00
CA ASP A 22 11.06 4.37 11.96
C ASP A 22 10.45 4.19 10.55
N LYS A 23 11.14 4.72 9.54
CA LYS A 23 10.72 4.65 8.13
C LYS A 23 10.68 3.23 7.55
N GLU A 24 11.41 2.29 8.15
CA GLU A 24 11.56 0.93 7.65
C GLU A 24 10.52 -0.03 8.22
N ALA A 25 9.77 0.40 9.25
CA ALA A 25 8.78 -0.42 9.95
C ALA A 25 7.65 -0.97 9.06
N ARG A 26 7.38 -0.35 7.89
CA ARG A 26 6.35 -0.80 6.93
C ARG A 26 6.92 -1.60 5.76
N GLY A 27 8.21 -1.94 5.81
CA GLY A 27 8.90 -2.68 4.77
C GLY A 27 9.22 -1.82 3.53
N HIS A 28 9.90 -2.45 2.57
CA HIS A 28 10.31 -1.81 1.33
C HIS A 28 9.57 -2.41 0.14
N VAL A 29 9.09 -1.54 -0.75
CA VAL A 29 8.44 -1.94 -2.00
C VAL A 29 9.22 -1.34 -3.17
N LEU A 30 9.50 -2.17 -4.17
CA LEU A 30 10.06 -1.74 -5.44
C LEU A 30 8.97 -1.81 -6.51
N VAL A 31 8.65 -0.69 -7.14
CA VAL A 31 7.76 -0.65 -8.30
C VAL A 31 8.64 -0.59 -9.55
N LEU A 32 8.45 -1.56 -10.44
CA LEU A 32 9.09 -1.59 -11.76
C LEU A 32 8.01 -1.30 -12.80
N GLY A 33 8.12 -0.14 -13.44
CA GLY A 33 7.11 0.37 -14.36
C GLY A 33 7.63 1.61 -15.07
N GLY A 34 6.78 2.19 -15.90
CA GLY A 34 7.14 3.32 -16.76
C GLY A 34 7.87 2.86 -18.02
N SER A 35 7.33 3.26 -19.17
CA SER A 35 8.01 3.15 -20.46
C SER A 35 8.26 4.54 -21.02
N ARG A 36 9.09 4.67 -22.06
CA ARG A 36 9.27 5.95 -22.76
C ARG A 36 7.94 6.54 -23.24
N GLU A 37 6.99 5.69 -23.57
CA GLU A 37 5.68 6.07 -24.11
C GLU A 37 4.67 6.37 -22.99
N MET A 38 4.88 5.83 -21.79
CA MET A 38 4.03 6.03 -20.61
C MET A 38 4.90 6.19 -19.36
N PRO A 39 5.54 7.34 -19.16
CA PRO A 39 6.45 7.56 -18.04
C PRO A 39 5.74 7.82 -16.70
N GLY A 40 4.44 8.12 -16.70
CA GLY A 40 3.66 8.41 -15.49
C GLY A 40 2.93 7.21 -14.89
N ALA A 41 3.22 6.00 -15.38
CA ALA A 41 2.62 4.74 -14.93
C ALA A 41 3.10 4.32 -13.54
#